data_AF-A0A7V2S527-F1
#
_entry.id   AF-A0A7V2S527-F1
#
_cell.length_a   1.000
_cell.length_b   1.000
_cell.length_c   1.000
_cell.angle_alpha   90.00
_cell.angle_beta   90.00
_cell.angle_gamma   90.00
#
_symmetry.space_group_name_H-M   'P 1'
#
loop_
_entity.id
_entity.type
_entity.pdbx_description
1 polymer ?
#
loop_
_entity_poly.entity_id
_entity_poly.type
_entity_poly.pdbx_seq_one_letter_code
_entity_poly.pdbx_strand_id
1 'polypeptide(L)'
;MSFIPVVTGTVFLLFFIYAAFVSFREKESIAAKRFLATGILLAVLFAVAALPFPGNRILFGLLMAATGAGILVFFFPNGRHPEYHQVKPAIRIDERDTMFSRNELVPGTPHFEDYYRRHPEKKALDDRFRKNAGLLQKGTTQYHALYFASADASFETIAALRDFVNGEVAAEKIAVEPEKVSRYIKNWAKKLGAVDCGITELQDYHLYSTGGRGERYGLKFSKKHRFAIAFTVEMDHAMIQSAPAGTVVMESGQQYLESGRIALQVARFIRNLGYEAR
;
A
#
# COMPACT_ATOMS: atom_id res chain seq x y z
N MET A 1 -41.70 15.51 -33.13
CA MET A 1 -40.45 15.36 -32.35
C MET A 1 -40.80 14.55 -31.11
N SER A 2 -40.13 13.43 -30.86
CA SER A 2 -40.43 12.63 -29.66
C SER A 2 -39.71 13.23 -28.46
N PHE A 3 -40.43 13.55 -27.39
CA PHE A 3 -39.85 14.19 -26.19
C PHE A 3 -39.01 13.22 -25.35
N ILE A 4 -39.34 11.92 -25.40
CA ILE A 4 -38.71 10.88 -24.56
C ILE A 4 -37.20 10.75 -24.80
N PRO A 5 -36.68 10.63 -26.04
CA PRO A 5 -35.22 10.53 -26.26
C PRO A 5 -34.46 11.75 -25.74
N VAL A 6 -35.03 12.95 -25.85
CA VAL A 6 -34.42 14.20 -25.35
C VAL A 6 -34.31 14.18 -23.83
N VAL A 7 -35.37 13.78 -23.14
CA VAL A 7 -35.36 13.64 -21.67
C VAL A 7 -34.33 12.61 -21.24
N THR A 8 -34.32 11.43 -21.88
CA THR A 8 -33.35 10.36 -21.59
C THR A 8 -31.90 10.83 -21.78
N GLY A 9 -31.60 11.47 -22.92
CA GLY A 9 -30.27 12.03 -23.19
C GLY A 9 -29.85 13.08 -22.16
N THR A 10 -30.80 13.93 -21.72
CA THR A 10 -30.57 14.94 -20.70
C THR A 10 -30.25 14.33 -19.33
N VAL A 11 -30.98 13.29 -18.91
CA VAL A 11 -30.71 12.58 -17.65
C VAL A 11 -29.32 11.95 -17.66
N PHE A 12 -28.92 11.27 -18.75
CA PHE A 12 -27.58 10.72 -18.86
C PHE A 12 -26.50 11.81 -18.86
N LEU A 13 -26.72 12.93 -19.56
CA LEU A 13 -25.79 14.05 -19.54
C LEU A 13 -25.58 14.59 -18.13
N LEU A 14 -26.65 14.82 -17.37
CA LEU A 14 -26.56 15.28 -15.98
C LEU A 14 -25.82 14.28 -15.08
N PHE A 15 -26.08 12.98 -15.24
CA PHE A 15 -25.35 11.94 -14.53
C PHE A 15 -23.85 11.97 -14.83
N PHE A 16 -23.46 12.07 -16.10
CA PHE A 16 -22.05 12.11 -16.50
C PHE A 16 -21.35 13.42 -16.13
N ILE A 17 -22.06 14.55 -16.10
CA ILE A 17 -21.56 15.82 -15.54
C ILE A 17 -21.29 15.66 -14.05
N TYR A 18 -22.21 15.05 -13.30
CA TYR A 18 -22.02 14.77 -11.88
C TYR A 18 -20.82 13.83 -11.67
N ALA A 19 -20.72 12.73 -12.42
CA ALA A 19 -19.58 11.82 -12.34
C ALA A 19 -18.26 12.51 -12.66
N ALA A 20 -18.23 13.38 -13.69
CA ALA A 20 -17.06 14.17 -14.01
C ALA A 20 -16.67 15.15 -12.90
N PHE A 21 -17.65 15.78 -12.25
CA PHE A 21 -17.41 16.66 -11.11
C PHE A 21 -16.82 15.89 -9.91
N VAL A 22 -17.34 14.71 -9.60
CA VAL A 22 -16.78 13.83 -8.56
C VAL A 22 -15.33 13.45 -8.90
N SER A 23 -15.06 12.98 -10.12
CA SER A 23 -13.69 12.64 -10.55
C SER A 23 -12.75 13.84 -10.53
N PHE A 24 -13.24 15.03 -10.88
CA PHE A 24 -12.45 16.26 -10.78
C PHE A 24 -12.09 16.58 -9.32
N ARG A 25 -13.03 16.41 -8.38
CA ARG A 25 -12.80 16.58 -6.94
C ARG A 25 -11.78 15.57 -6.40
N GLU A 26 -11.77 14.36 -6.96
CA GLU A 26 -10.81 13.29 -6.66
C GLU A 26 -9.47 13.46 -7.38
N LYS A 27 -9.26 14.57 -8.11
CA LYS A 27 -8.06 14.87 -8.92
C LYS A 27 -7.83 13.90 -10.09
N GLU A 28 -8.83 13.11 -10.45
CA GLU A 28 -8.82 12.19 -11.58
C GLU A 28 -9.24 12.89 -12.88
N SER A 29 -8.36 13.77 -13.37
CA SER A 29 -8.64 14.62 -14.54
C SER A 29 -8.93 13.84 -15.83
N ILE A 30 -8.33 12.66 -16.01
CA ILE A 30 -8.56 11.80 -17.17
C ILE A 30 -9.96 11.20 -17.09
N ALA A 31 -10.38 10.70 -15.92
CA ALA A 31 -11.72 10.18 -15.72
C ALA A 31 -12.77 11.27 -15.92
N ALA A 32 -12.55 12.47 -15.38
CA ALA A 32 -13.44 13.62 -15.57
C ALA A 32 -13.64 13.96 -17.06
N LYS A 33 -12.54 14.04 -17.84
CA LYS A 33 -12.61 14.26 -19.30
C LYS A 33 -13.38 13.15 -20.02
N ARG A 34 -13.15 11.88 -19.66
CA ARG A 34 -13.83 10.73 -20.25
C ARG A 34 -15.33 10.71 -19.92
N PHE A 35 -15.72 11.08 -18.70
CA PHE A 35 -17.12 11.18 -18.32
C PHE A 35 -17.83 12.32 -19.07
N LEU A 36 -17.22 13.50 -19.17
CA LEU A 36 -17.78 14.60 -19.97
C LEU A 36 -17.93 14.22 -21.44
N ALA A 37 -16.89 13.65 -22.05
CA ALA A 37 -16.92 13.24 -23.45
C ALA A 37 -18.01 12.18 -23.71
N THR A 38 -18.11 11.18 -22.83
CA THR A 38 -19.17 10.14 -22.90
C THR A 38 -20.56 10.74 -22.73
N GLY A 39 -20.74 11.65 -21.76
CA GLY A 39 -22.02 12.33 -21.52
C GLY A 39 -22.48 13.14 -22.72
N ILE A 40 -21.60 13.94 -23.31
CA ILE A 40 -21.89 14.73 -24.52
C ILE A 40 -22.21 13.80 -25.70
N LEU A 41 -21.41 12.75 -25.92
CA LEU A 41 -21.63 11.80 -27.00
C LEU A 41 -23.02 11.14 -26.88
N LEU A 42 -23.37 10.63 -25.70
CA LEU A 42 -24.68 10.02 -25.47
C LEU A 42 -25.82 11.03 -25.65
N ALA A 43 -25.67 12.26 -25.13
CA ALA A 43 -26.67 13.32 -25.31
C ALA A 43 -26.92 13.62 -26.79
N VAL A 44 -25.86 13.73 -27.60
CA VAL A 44 -25.96 13.94 -29.05
C VAL A 44 -26.65 12.76 -29.73
N LEU A 45 -26.28 11.52 -29.41
CA LEU A 45 -26.90 10.33 -30.00
C LEU A 45 -28.41 10.24 -29.69
N PHE A 46 -28.81 10.54 -28.45
CA PHE A 46 -30.22 10.58 -28.07
C PHE A 46 -30.97 11.77 -28.68
N ALA A 47 -30.31 12.92 -28.86
CA ALA A 47 -30.88 14.07 -29.57
C ALA A 47 -31.10 13.78 -31.07
N VAL A 48 -30.16 13.09 -31.73
CA VAL A 48 -30.33 12.61 -33.11
C VAL A 48 -31.53 11.67 -33.18
N ALA A 49 -31.67 10.73 -32.25
CA ALA A 49 -32.83 9.82 -32.18
C ALA A 49 -34.18 10.52 -31.94
N ALA A 50 -34.18 11.78 -31.49
CA ALA A 50 -35.40 12.59 -31.33
C ALA A 50 -35.88 13.25 -32.64
N LEU A 51 -35.01 13.35 -33.65
CA LEU A 51 -35.33 13.96 -34.94
C LEU A 51 -36.35 13.11 -35.73
N PRO A 52 -37.21 13.75 -36.56
CA PRO A 52 -38.19 13.03 -37.36
C PRO A 52 -37.53 12.47 -38.63
N PHE A 53 -37.08 11.22 -38.60
CA PHE A 53 -36.60 10.48 -39.78
C PHE A 53 -37.05 9.01 -39.73
N PRO A 54 -37.16 8.33 -40.89
CA PRO A 54 -37.50 6.91 -40.93
C PRO A 54 -36.49 6.07 -40.14
N GLY A 55 -36.96 5.35 -39.11
CA GLY A 55 -36.11 4.51 -38.26
C GLY A 55 -35.63 5.14 -36.95
N ASN A 56 -36.04 6.38 -36.62
CA ASN A 56 -35.69 7.01 -35.33
C ASN A 56 -36.09 6.18 -34.09
N ARG A 57 -37.22 5.45 -34.14
CA ARG A 57 -37.65 4.52 -33.09
C ARG A 57 -36.72 3.32 -32.94
N ILE A 58 -36.19 2.81 -34.04
CA ILE A 58 -35.24 1.69 -34.06
C ILE A 58 -33.92 2.16 -33.44
N LEU A 59 -33.41 3.33 -33.85
CA LEU A 59 -32.20 3.91 -33.27
C LEU A 59 -32.34 4.13 -31.76
N PHE A 60 -33.46 4.71 -31.30
CA PHE A 60 -33.72 4.89 -29.88
C PHE A 60 -33.72 3.56 -29.11
N GLY A 61 -34.37 2.52 -29.65
CA GLY A 61 -34.37 1.18 -29.06
C GLY A 61 -32.97 0.58 -28.95
N LEU A 62 -32.14 0.73 -29.99
CA LEU A 62 -30.75 0.27 -29.98
C LEU A 62 -29.90 1.02 -28.94
N LEU A 63 -30.05 2.34 -28.82
CA LEU A 63 -29.34 3.13 -27.82
C LEU A 63 -29.73 2.75 -26.38
N MET A 64 -31.02 2.51 -26.13
CA MET A 64 -31.51 2.02 -24.85
C MET A 64 -30.98 0.62 -24.53
N ALA A 65 -30.96 -0.28 -25.51
CA ALA A 65 -30.40 -1.62 -25.34
C ALA A 65 -28.89 -1.58 -25.06
N ALA A 66 -28.14 -0.74 -25.78
CA ALA A 66 -26.70 -0.60 -25.60
C ALA A 66 -26.34 0.01 -24.24
N THR A 67 -27.03 1.08 -23.83
CA THR A 67 -26.83 1.70 -22.51
C THR A 67 -27.26 0.77 -21.38
N GLY A 68 -28.40 0.09 -21.51
CA GLY A 68 -28.85 -0.93 -20.57
C GLY A 68 -27.86 -2.09 -20.43
N ALA A 69 -27.34 -2.61 -21.55
CA ALA A 69 -26.30 -3.64 -21.54
C ALA A 69 -25.01 -3.15 -20.88
N GLY A 70 -24.59 -1.90 -21.16
CA GLY A 70 -23.42 -1.29 -20.50
C GLY A 70 -23.59 -1.18 -18.98
N ILE A 71 -24.77 -0.75 -18.51
CA ILE A 71 -25.11 -0.73 -17.08
C ILE A 71 -25.09 -2.14 -16.50
N LEU A 72 -25.71 -3.11 -17.18
CA LEU A 72 -25.72 -4.50 -16.73
C LEU A 72 -24.31 -5.07 -16.63
N VAL A 73 -23.43 -4.82 -17.60
CA VAL A 73 -22.02 -5.23 -17.55
C VAL A 73 -21.28 -4.54 -16.39
N PHE A 74 -21.54 -3.25 -16.16
CA PHE A 74 -20.93 -2.50 -15.06
C PHE A 74 -21.34 -3.05 -13.68
N PHE A 75 -22.62 -3.41 -13.52
CA PHE A 75 -23.13 -4.01 -12.29
C PHE A 75 -22.98 -5.54 -12.25
N PHE A 76 -22.54 -6.17 -13.33
CA PHE A 76 -22.33 -7.61 -13.36
C PHE A 76 -21.15 -7.91 -12.43
N PRO A 77 -21.37 -8.61 -11.31
CA PRO A 77 -20.33 -8.83 -10.32
C PRO A 77 -19.34 -9.89 -10.83
N ASN A 78 -18.43 -9.48 -11.72
CA ASN A 78 -17.40 -10.35 -12.28
C ASN A 78 -16.20 -10.53 -11.33
N GLY A 79 -16.33 -10.09 -10.07
CA GLY A 79 -15.27 -10.06 -9.06
C GLY A 79 -15.15 -11.31 -8.19
N ARG A 80 -15.89 -12.39 -8.50
CA ARG A 80 -15.57 -13.69 -7.91
C ARG A 80 -14.32 -14.20 -8.62
N HIS A 81 -13.16 -13.92 -8.02
CA HIS A 81 -11.95 -14.69 -8.29
C HIS A 81 -12.03 -15.94 -7.40
N PRO A 82 -12.61 -17.08 -7.85
CA PRO A 82 -12.66 -18.31 -7.06
C PRO A 82 -11.27 -18.81 -6.65
N GLU A 83 -10.22 -18.32 -7.32
CA GLU A 83 -8.83 -18.62 -7.01
C GLU A 83 -8.21 -17.73 -5.93
N TYR A 84 -8.86 -16.64 -5.50
CA TYR A 84 -8.32 -15.81 -4.42
C TYR A 84 -8.50 -16.51 -3.07
N HIS A 85 -7.55 -17.37 -2.75
CA HIS A 85 -7.34 -17.88 -1.42
C HIS A 85 -6.29 -17.00 -0.75
N GLN A 86 -6.58 -16.50 0.45
CA GLN A 86 -5.51 -16.03 1.33
C GLN A 86 -4.62 -17.22 1.64
N VAL A 87 -3.51 -17.35 0.91
CA VAL A 87 -2.53 -18.40 1.12
C VAL A 87 -1.92 -18.17 2.49
N LYS A 88 -2.30 -18.99 3.47
CA LYS A 88 -1.61 -19.05 4.76
C LYS A 88 -0.25 -19.72 4.50
N PRO A 89 0.88 -19.02 4.70
CA PRO A 89 2.18 -19.63 4.48
C PRO A 89 2.35 -20.84 5.40
N ALA A 90 2.69 -21.99 4.82
CA ALA A 90 2.87 -23.23 5.59
C ALA A 90 4.21 -23.24 6.36
N ILE A 91 5.19 -22.43 5.95
CA ILE A 91 6.55 -22.42 6.49
C ILE A 91 7.01 -21.00 6.83
N ARG A 92 7.94 -20.91 7.78
CA ARG A 92 8.66 -19.67 8.08
C ARG A 92 9.74 -19.40 7.04
N ILE A 93 9.78 -18.17 6.54
CA ILE A 93 10.80 -17.72 5.58
C ILE A 93 12.14 -17.52 6.32
N ASP A 94 13.26 -17.93 5.72
CA ASP A 94 14.59 -17.56 6.23
C ASP A 94 14.92 -16.11 5.81
N GLU A 95 15.13 -15.20 6.77
CA GLU A 95 15.38 -13.78 6.44
C GLU A 95 16.67 -13.62 5.63
N ARG A 96 17.64 -14.54 5.78
CA ARG A 96 18.91 -14.53 5.04
C ARG A 96 18.71 -14.65 3.54
N ASP A 97 17.60 -15.23 3.10
CA ASP A 97 17.27 -15.38 1.69
C ASP A 97 16.54 -14.17 1.10
N THR A 98 16.20 -13.16 1.91
CA THR A 98 15.60 -11.92 1.41
C THR A 98 16.62 -11.07 0.67
N MET A 99 16.18 -10.31 -0.35
CA MET A 99 17.09 -9.43 -1.09
C MET A 99 17.76 -8.37 -0.21
N PHE A 100 17.06 -7.85 0.80
CA PHE A 100 17.61 -6.87 1.74
C PHE A 100 18.71 -7.46 2.62
N SER A 101 18.56 -8.70 3.07
CA SER A 101 19.62 -9.41 3.80
C SER A 101 20.84 -9.63 2.92
N ARG A 102 20.66 -10.13 1.69
CA ARG A 102 21.78 -10.36 0.77
C ARG A 102 22.51 -9.08 0.41
N ASN A 103 21.80 -7.95 0.35
CA ASN A 103 22.39 -6.64 0.11
C ASN A 103 23.35 -6.20 1.23
N GLU A 104 23.17 -6.67 2.47
CA GLU A 104 24.09 -6.39 3.59
C GLU A 104 25.35 -7.28 3.58
N LEU A 105 25.42 -8.32 2.73
CA LEU A 105 26.59 -9.19 2.65
C LEU A 105 27.77 -8.49 1.95
N VAL A 106 28.89 -8.42 2.66
CA VAL A 106 30.13 -7.78 2.20
C VAL A 106 31.09 -8.83 1.60
N PRO A 107 31.55 -8.67 0.34
CA PRO A 107 32.51 -9.58 -0.29
C PRO A 107 33.75 -9.85 0.57
N GLY A 108 34.20 -11.11 0.62
CA GLY A 108 35.36 -11.53 1.40
C GLY A 108 35.09 -11.77 2.90
N THR A 109 33.87 -11.51 3.39
CA THR A 109 33.49 -11.85 4.77
C THR A 109 33.03 -13.30 4.90
N PRO A 110 33.17 -13.94 6.09
CA PRO A 110 32.71 -15.31 6.31
C PRO A 110 31.23 -15.53 5.98
N HIS A 111 30.37 -14.54 6.24
CA HIS A 111 28.93 -14.63 5.93
C HIS A 111 28.65 -14.58 4.42
N PHE A 112 29.40 -13.78 3.67
CA PHE A 112 29.28 -13.71 2.22
C PHE A 112 29.69 -15.04 1.56
N GLU A 113 30.86 -15.56 1.94
CA GLU A 113 31.37 -16.82 1.39
C GLU A 113 30.48 -18.00 1.77
N ASP A 114 30.03 -18.09 3.03
CA ASP A 114 29.12 -19.14 3.46
C ASP A 114 27.79 -19.09 2.70
N TYR A 115 27.21 -17.89 2.52
CA TYR A 115 25.93 -17.74 1.84
C TYR A 115 26.02 -18.17 0.38
N TYR A 116 26.98 -17.64 -0.37
CA TYR A 116 27.09 -17.95 -1.81
C TYR A 116 27.66 -19.33 -2.10
N ARG A 117 28.36 -19.96 -1.15
CA ARG A 117 28.66 -21.40 -1.22
C ARG A 117 27.40 -22.26 -1.18
N ARG A 118 26.40 -21.86 -0.40
CA ARG A 118 25.10 -22.55 -0.29
C ARG A 118 24.11 -22.15 -1.38
N HIS A 119 24.25 -20.94 -1.93
CA HIS A 119 23.37 -20.35 -2.95
C HIS A 119 24.15 -19.79 -4.16
N PRO A 120 24.93 -20.62 -4.88
CA PRO A 120 25.76 -20.16 -5.99
C PRO A 120 24.94 -19.50 -7.11
N GLU A 121 23.69 -19.93 -7.30
CA GLU A 121 22.77 -19.40 -8.31
C GLU A 121 22.42 -17.92 -8.11
N LYS A 122 22.51 -17.41 -6.88
CA LYS A 122 22.17 -16.01 -6.55
C LYS A 122 23.35 -15.05 -6.74
N LYS A 123 24.58 -15.56 -6.74
CA LYS A 123 25.81 -14.74 -6.72
C LYS A 123 25.90 -13.80 -7.90
N ALA A 124 25.72 -14.33 -9.12
CA ALA A 124 25.86 -13.52 -10.34
C ALA A 124 24.80 -12.39 -10.42
N LEU A 125 23.58 -12.65 -9.96
CA LEU A 125 22.49 -11.67 -9.96
C LEU A 125 22.74 -10.57 -8.92
N ASP A 126 23.12 -10.96 -7.70
CA ASP A 126 23.38 -10.01 -6.62
C ASP A 126 24.67 -9.19 -6.90
N ASP A 127 25.71 -9.80 -7.48
CA ASP A 127 26.94 -9.08 -7.88
C ASP A 127 26.66 -8.06 -8.98
N ARG A 128 25.74 -8.34 -9.91
CA ARG A 128 25.27 -7.36 -10.88
C ARG A 128 24.55 -6.20 -10.19
N PHE A 129 23.72 -6.49 -9.18
CA PHE A 129 23.02 -5.45 -8.42
C PHE A 129 23.98 -4.57 -7.63
N ARG A 130 25.02 -5.15 -7.00
CA ARG A 130 26.06 -4.42 -6.25
C ARG A 130 26.91 -3.47 -7.10
N LYS A 131 26.95 -3.65 -8.42
CA LYS A 131 27.64 -2.73 -9.35
C LYS A 131 26.87 -1.43 -9.59
N ASN A 132 25.59 -1.36 -9.24
CA ASN A 132 24.81 -0.14 -9.36
C ASN A 132 25.28 0.89 -8.32
N ALA A 133 25.03 2.18 -8.59
CA ALA A 133 25.45 3.27 -7.70
C ALA A 133 24.96 3.10 -6.25
N GLY A 134 23.80 2.45 -6.04
CA GLY A 134 23.21 2.21 -4.72
C GLY A 134 21.98 3.07 -4.46
N LEU A 135 21.28 2.77 -3.37
CA LEU A 135 20.08 3.51 -2.96
C LEU A 135 20.47 4.94 -2.55
N LEU A 136 19.71 5.93 -3.04
CA LEU A 136 19.91 7.38 -2.82
C LEU A 136 21.26 7.94 -3.31
N GLN A 137 22.00 7.22 -4.16
CA GLN A 137 23.31 7.67 -4.62
C GLN A 137 23.27 8.52 -5.89
N LYS A 138 24.24 9.44 -6.00
CA LYS A 138 24.56 10.14 -7.26
C LYS A 138 24.93 9.10 -8.31
N GLY A 139 24.37 9.22 -9.52
CA GLY A 139 24.58 8.26 -10.62
C GLY A 139 23.43 7.25 -10.82
N THR A 140 22.38 7.30 -10.00
CA THR A 140 21.11 6.61 -10.31
C THR A 140 20.31 7.38 -11.37
N THR A 141 19.47 6.68 -12.14
CA THR A 141 18.67 7.30 -13.22
C THR A 141 17.62 8.29 -12.72
N GLN A 142 17.24 8.19 -11.44
CA GLN A 142 16.20 9.00 -10.81
C GLN A 142 16.78 9.97 -9.76
N TYR A 143 18.09 10.23 -9.80
CA TYR A 143 18.75 11.08 -8.82
C TYR A 143 18.18 12.50 -8.85
N HIS A 144 17.71 12.96 -7.68
CA HIS A 144 17.36 14.35 -7.46
C HIS A 144 17.85 14.77 -6.07
N ALA A 145 18.77 15.74 -6.03
CA ALA A 145 19.52 16.09 -4.82
C ALA A 145 18.60 16.39 -3.62
N LEU A 146 17.55 17.20 -3.82
CA LEU A 146 16.63 17.56 -2.74
C LEU A 146 15.78 16.39 -2.25
N TYR A 147 15.20 15.60 -3.16
CA TYR A 147 14.30 14.50 -2.80
C TYR A 147 15.07 13.38 -2.10
N PHE A 148 16.28 13.10 -2.56
CA PHE A 148 17.12 12.09 -1.96
C PHE A 148 17.64 12.55 -0.60
N ALA A 149 18.03 13.81 -0.44
CA ALA A 149 18.40 14.36 0.88
C ALA A 149 17.22 14.30 1.86
N SER A 150 15.99 14.61 1.43
CA SER A 150 14.80 14.46 2.27
C SER A 150 14.54 13.00 2.66
N ALA A 151 14.64 12.06 1.72
CA ALA A 151 14.47 10.63 2.00
C ALA A 151 15.52 10.13 3.00
N ASP A 152 16.79 10.54 2.80
CA ASP A 152 17.91 10.17 3.65
C ASP A 152 17.70 10.68 5.08
N ALA A 153 17.26 11.93 5.25
CA ALA A 153 16.93 12.49 6.56
C ALA A 153 15.86 11.68 7.30
N SER A 154 14.80 11.21 6.60
CA SER A 154 13.79 10.34 7.23
C SER A 154 14.37 8.98 7.62
N PHE A 155 15.22 8.37 6.78
CA PHE A 155 15.88 7.09 7.08
C PHE A 155 16.88 7.19 8.24
N GLU A 156 17.70 8.24 8.28
CA GLU A 156 18.62 8.51 9.38
C GLU A 156 17.86 8.71 10.69
N THR A 157 16.77 9.48 10.66
CA THR A 157 15.95 9.72 11.86
C THR A 157 15.38 8.42 12.41
N ILE A 158 14.78 7.56 11.58
CA ILE A 158 14.24 6.29 12.07
C ILE A 158 15.35 5.31 12.47
N ALA A 159 16.51 5.35 11.81
CA ALA A 159 17.66 4.55 12.21
C ALA A 159 18.17 4.93 13.60
N ALA A 160 18.23 6.22 13.93
CA ALA A 160 18.59 6.71 15.25
C ALA A 160 17.62 6.26 16.36
N LEU A 161 16.37 5.96 16.00
CA LEU A 161 15.35 5.48 16.94
C LEU A 161 15.32 3.95 17.10
N ARG A 162 16.15 3.22 16.35
CA ARG A 162 16.14 1.73 16.30
C ARG A 162 16.32 1.08 17.66
N ASP A 163 17.14 1.66 18.52
CA ASP A 163 17.47 1.07 19.82
C ASP A 163 16.31 1.15 20.83
N PHE A 164 15.33 2.04 20.59
CA PHE A 164 14.15 2.21 21.44
C PHE A 164 13.01 1.22 21.14
N VAL A 165 13.19 0.36 20.13
CA VAL A 165 12.24 -0.71 19.79
C VAL A 165 12.02 -1.64 20.98
N ASN A 166 13.11 -2.03 21.64
CA ASN A 166 13.05 -2.67 22.95
C ASN A 166 13.19 -1.61 24.05
N GLY A 167 12.86 -1.96 25.28
CA GLY A 167 13.15 -1.11 26.44
C GLY A 167 12.68 -1.73 27.74
N GLU A 168 12.93 -1.01 28.83
CA GLU A 168 12.51 -1.41 30.17
C GLU A 168 10.98 -1.51 30.27
N VAL A 169 10.54 -2.54 30.98
CA VAL A 169 9.13 -2.79 31.33
C VAL A 169 8.93 -2.29 32.76
N ALA A 170 7.84 -1.57 33.00
CA ALA A 170 7.51 -1.12 34.34
C ALA A 170 7.41 -2.31 35.31
N ALA A 171 8.02 -2.20 36.48
CA ALA A 171 8.03 -3.26 37.48
C ALA A 171 6.62 -3.56 38.01
N GLU A 172 5.80 -2.53 38.14
CA GLU A 172 4.39 -2.68 38.51
C GLU A 172 3.55 -3.00 37.28
N LYS A 173 2.83 -4.12 37.36
CA LYS A 173 1.91 -4.55 36.32
C LYS A 173 0.51 -4.06 36.64
N ILE A 174 0.01 -3.16 35.79
CA ILE A 174 -1.34 -2.60 35.92
C ILE A 174 -2.34 -3.63 35.41
N ALA A 175 -3.34 -3.98 36.23
CA ALA A 175 -4.42 -4.85 35.79
C ALA A 175 -5.26 -4.13 34.71
N VAL A 176 -5.38 -4.75 33.54
CA VAL A 176 -6.16 -4.22 32.41
C VAL A 176 -7.21 -5.22 31.95
N GLU A 177 -8.38 -4.70 31.57
CA GLU A 177 -9.39 -5.48 30.85
C GLU A 177 -9.00 -5.57 29.36
N PRO A 178 -8.88 -6.78 28.78
CA PRO A 178 -8.42 -6.98 27.40
C PRO A 178 -9.17 -6.16 26.35
N GLU A 179 -10.49 -6.07 26.46
CA GLU A 179 -11.35 -5.35 25.52
C GLU A 179 -11.13 -3.84 25.60
N LYS A 180 -11.00 -3.30 26.82
CA LYS A 180 -10.75 -1.87 27.05
C LYS A 180 -9.37 -1.46 26.54
N VAL A 181 -8.33 -2.22 26.90
CA VAL A 181 -6.95 -1.90 26.47
C VAL A 181 -6.79 -2.07 24.97
N SER A 182 -7.42 -3.09 24.35
CA SER A 182 -7.40 -3.28 22.90
C SER A 182 -8.03 -2.10 22.17
N ARG A 183 -9.18 -1.61 22.65
CA ARG A 183 -9.85 -0.43 22.09
C ARG A 183 -8.99 0.82 22.26
N TYR A 184 -8.38 0.98 23.44
CA TYR A 184 -7.48 2.09 23.73
C TYR A 184 -6.27 2.10 22.77
N ILE A 185 -5.57 0.97 22.62
CA ILE A 185 -4.41 0.84 21.73
C ILE A 185 -4.76 1.21 20.29
N LYS A 186 -5.88 0.70 19.77
CA LYS A 186 -6.33 1.02 18.40
C LYS A 186 -6.62 2.51 18.22
N ASN A 187 -7.32 3.12 19.17
CA ASN A 187 -7.62 4.54 19.13
C ASN A 187 -6.37 5.40 19.33
N TRP A 188 -5.43 4.94 20.16
CA TRP A 188 -4.15 5.60 20.38
C TRP A 188 -3.28 5.57 19.13
N ALA A 189 -3.15 4.42 18.47
CA ALA A 189 -2.45 4.31 17.19
C ALA A 189 -3.06 5.26 16.13
N LYS A 190 -4.40 5.31 16.04
CA LYS A 190 -5.11 6.26 15.15
C LYS A 190 -4.83 7.72 15.51
N LYS A 191 -4.82 8.06 16.80
CA LYS A 191 -4.47 9.40 17.28
C LYS A 191 -3.04 9.79 16.91
N LEU A 192 -2.12 8.83 16.87
CA LEU A 192 -0.72 9.04 16.49
C LEU A 192 -0.47 9.10 14.98
N GLY A 193 -1.50 8.90 14.14
CA GLY A 193 -1.42 9.02 12.68
C GLY A 193 -1.72 7.74 11.90
N ALA A 194 -2.03 6.62 12.55
CA ALA A 194 -2.44 5.42 11.83
C ALA A 194 -3.82 5.61 11.18
N VAL A 195 -4.00 5.12 9.95
CA VAL A 195 -5.29 5.12 9.24
C VAL A 195 -6.20 4.04 9.81
N ASP A 196 -5.66 2.83 9.94
CA ASP A 196 -6.34 1.73 10.59
C ASP A 196 -5.41 0.93 11.51
N CYS A 197 -6.00 0.24 12.49
CA CYS A 197 -5.25 -0.56 13.46
C CYS A 197 -6.04 -1.80 13.91
N GLY A 198 -5.41 -2.97 13.77
CA GLY A 198 -5.91 -4.28 14.13
C GLY A 198 -4.99 -4.99 15.13
N ILE A 199 -5.56 -6.00 15.81
CA ILE A 199 -4.82 -6.88 16.72
C ILE A 199 -5.15 -8.32 16.33
N THR A 200 -4.12 -9.16 16.25
CA THR A 200 -4.25 -10.58 15.92
C THR A 200 -3.40 -11.42 16.86
N GLU A 201 -3.76 -12.70 17.03
CA GLU A 201 -2.82 -13.66 17.57
C GLU A 201 -1.66 -13.85 16.58
N LEU A 202 -0.44 -13.80 17.10
CA LEU A 202 0.77 -13.97 16.33
C LEU A 202 0.90 -15.44 15.94
N GLN A 203 0.95 -15.72 14.65
CA GLN A 203 1.14 -17.07 14.10
C GLN A 203 2.61 -17.29 13.78
N ASP A 204 3.06 -18.55 13.78
CA ASP A 204 4.47 -18.87 13.62
C ASP A 204 5.01 -18.42 12.26
N TYR A 205 4.19 -18.49 11.20
CA TYR A 205 4.53 -18.03 9.86
C TYR A 205 4.64 -16.51 9.70
N HIS A 206 4.18 -15.70 10.69
CA HIS A 206 4.43 -14.26 10.70
C HIS A 206 5.88 -13.91 11.04
N LEU A 207 6.64 -14.87 11.57
CA LEU A 207 8.02 -14.68 11.99
C LEU A 207 8.96 -15.36 10.99
N TYR A 208 10.11 -14.73 10.73
CA TYR A 208 11.20 -15.39 10.04
C TYR A 208 11.70 -16.61 10.85
N SER A 209 12.34 -17.56 10.18
CA SER A 209 12.93 -18.74 10.83
C SER A 209 14.30 -18.43 11.44
N THR A 210 15.11 -17.67 10.69
CA THR A 210 16.46 -17.24 11.03
C THR A 210 16.60 -15.77 10.68
N GLY A 211 17.26 -14.99 11.55
CA GLY A 211 17.62 -13.61 11.30
C GLY A 211 18.68 -13.50 10.21
N GLY A 212 18.56 -12.46 9.39
CA GLY A 212 19.41 -12.25 8.22
C GLY A 212 19.99 -10.85 8.13
N ARG A 213 19.84 -10.01 9.15
CA ARG A 213 20.24 -8.60 9.07
C ARG A 213 20.96 -8.13 10.33
N GLY A 214 22.04 -7.38 10.12
CA GLY A 214 22.93 -6.88 11.18
C GLY A 214 23.30 -7.95 12.22
N GLU A 215 23.24 -7.58 13.50
CA GLU A 215 23.57 -8.45 14.64
C GLU A 215 22.70 -9.71 14.76
N ARG A 216 21.55 -9.76 14.06
CA ARG A 216 20.66 -10.92 14.08
C ARG A 216 21.03 -11.98 13.04
N TYR A 217 22.05 -11.73 12.22
CA TYR A 217 22.42 -12.64 11.13
C TYR A 217 22.75 -14.03 11.67
N GLY A 218 22.03 -15.05 11.21
CA GLY A 218 22.19 -16.45 11.63
C GLY A 218 21.48 -16.84 12.94
N LEU A 219 20.91 -15.88 13.69
CA LEU A 219 20.22 -16.18 14.95
C LEU A 219 18.81 -16.72 14.70
N LYS A 220 18.40 -17.76 15.44
CA LYS A 220 17.05 -18.31 15.32
C LYS A 220 16.02 -17.40 16.00
N PHE A 221 14.91 -17.13 15.31
CA PHE A 221 13.80 -16.41 15.93
C PHE A 221 12.98 -17.34 16.82
N SER A 222 12.73 -16.88 18.05
CA SER A 222 11.78 -17.45 18.98
C SER A 222 10.55 -16.55 19.12
N LYS A 223 9.38 -17.18 19.18
CA LYS A 223 8.10 -16.49 19.41
C LYS A 223 7.97 -16.16 20.89
N LYS A 224 8.19 -14.89 21.25
CA LYS A 224 8.06 -14.40 22.63
C LYS A 224 6.67 -13.85 22.94
N HIS A 225 6.06 -13.17 21.98
CA HIS A 225 4.77 -12.50 22.17
C HIS A 225 3.62 -13.34 21.61
N ARG A 226 2.47 -13.29 22.28
CA ARG A 226 1.24 -13.96 21.83
C ARG A 226 0.48 -13.17 20.77
N PHE A 227 0.47 -11.84 20.88
CA PHE A 227 -0.31 -10.97 20.02
C PHE A 227 0.58 -10.07 19.17
N ALA A 228 0.05 -9.65 18.03
CA ALA A 228 0.63 -8.62 17.17
C ALA A 228 -0.38 -7.50 16.96
N ILE A 229 0.12 -6.27 16.95
CA ILE A 229 -0.64 -5.08 16.59
C ILE A 229 -0.17 -4.68 15.19
N ALA A 230 -1.10 -4.65 14.24
CA ALA A 230 -0.85 -4.24 12.87
C ALA A 230 -1.60 -2.94 12.61
N PHE A 231 -0.99 -2.01 11.89
CA PHE A 231 -1.62 -0.75 11.52
C PHE A 231 -1.10 -0.27 10.17
N THR A 232 -1.81 0.69 9.58
CA THR A 232 -1.48 1.27 8.29
C THR A 232 -1.22 2.76 8.40
N VAL A 233 -0.35 3.26 7.54
CA VAL A 233 -0.15 4.69 7.28
C VAL A 233 -0.41 4.93 5.80
N GLU A 234 -1.02 6.06 5.47
CA GLU A 234 -1.34 6.41 4.08
C GLU A 234 -0.15 7.08 3.42
N MET A 235 0.17 6.64 2.20
CA MET A 235 1.14 7.33 1.35
C MET A 235 0.42 8.37 0.48
N ASP A 236 1.07 9.50 0.20
CA ASP A 236 0.53 10.49 -0.74
C ASP A 236 0.44 9.92 -2.16
N HIS A 237 -0.78 9.85 -2.70
CA HIS A 237 -1.06 9.28 -4.00
C HIS A 237 -0.28 9.94 -5.14
N ALA A 238 -0.17 11.27 -5.14
CA ALA A 238 0.52 12.00 -6.21
C ALA A 238 2.03 11.73 -6.21
N MET A 239 2.61 11.58 -5.02
CA MET A 239 4.01 11.18 -4.87
C MET A 239 4.25 9.75 -5.36
N ILE A 240 3.37 8.79 -5.01
CA ILE A 240 3.52 7.40 -5.43
C ILE A 240 3.28 7.21 -6.94
N GLN A 241 2.31 7.92 -7.52
CA GLN A 241 1.98 7.82 -8.95
C GLN A 241 3.15 8.20 -9.87
N SER A 242 4.11 8.98 -9.36
CA SER A 242 5.32 9.38 -10.10
C SER A 242 6.41 8.30 -10.18
N ALA A 243 6.14 7.07 -9.73
CA ALA A 243 7.10 5.98 -9.79
C ALA A 243 7.70 5.78 -11.20
N PRO A 244 9.03 5.62 -11.32
CA PRO A 244 10.02 5.40 -10.26
C PRO A 244 10.75 6.66 -9.76
N ALA A 245 10.21 7.86 -9.94
CA ALA A 245 10.89 9.12 -9.59
C ALA A 245 11.25 9.23 -8.09
N GLY A 246 12.21 10.12 -7.76
CA GLY A 246 12.73 10.28 -6.41
C GLY A 246 11.72 10.72 -5.34
N THR A 247 10.58 11.29 -5.75
CA THR A 247 9.42 11.57 -4.89
C THR A 247 8.86 10.31 -4.23
N VAL A 248 8.93 9.14 -4.87
CA VAL A 248 8.45 7.88 -4.29
C VAL A 248 9.27 7.46 -3.07
N VAL A 249 10.60 7.58 -3.15
CA VAL A 249 11.48 7.20 -2.03
C VAL A 249 11.43 8.25 -0.92
N MET A 250 11.20 9.53 -1.26
CA MET A 250 10.92 10.59 -0.29
C MET A 250 9.66 10.27 0.53
N GLU A 251 8.55 9.92 -0.13
CA GLU A 251 7.32 9.54 0.56
C GLU A 251 7.48 8.25 1.37
N SER A 252 8.11 7.24 0.77
CA SER A 252 8.33 5.95 1.44
C SER A 252 9.18 6.13 2.70
N GLY A 253 10.27 6.90 2.62
CA GLY A 253 11.12 7.22 3.77
C GLY A 253 10.34 7.92 4.88
N GLN A 254 9.50 8.89 4.54
CA GLN A 254 8.64 9.57 5.51
C GLN A 254 7.67 8.60 6.19
N GLN A 255 7.00 7.71 5.44
CA GLN A 255 6.06 6.77 6.02
C GLN A 255 6.73 5.65 6.84
N TYR A 256 7.98 5.28 6.53
CA TYR A 256 8.78 4.43 7.41
C TYR A 256 9.04 5.10 8.76
N LEU A 257 9.35 6.40 8.76
CA LEU A 257 9.53 7.17 9.99
C LEU A 257 8.22 7.29 10.78
N GLU A 258 7.11 7.66 10.11
CA GLU A 258 5.80 7.79 10.76
C GLU A 258 5.33 6.47 11.37
N SER A 259 5.43 5.37 10.62
CA SER A 259 5.06 4.04 11.13
C SER A 259 5.96 3.61 12.29
N GLY A 260 7.27 3.82 12.18
CA GLY A 260 8.21 3.54 13.26
C GLY A 260 7.91 4.35 14.53
N ARG A 261 7.63 5.65 14.40
CA ARG A 261 7.25 6.53 15.52
C ARG A 261 5.98 6.04 16.23
N ILE A 262 4.97 5.61 15.48
CA ILE A 262 3.73 5.04 16.06
C ILE A 262 4.04 3.76 16.82
N ALA A 263 4.78 2.83 16.19
CA ALA A 263 5.14 1.55 16.80
C ALA A 263 5.91 1.73 18.12
N LEU A 264 6.92 2.61 18.13
CA LEU A 264 7.70 2.91 19.32
C LEU A 264 6.86 3.44 20.48
N GLN A 265 5.95 4.36 20.21
CA GLN A 265 5.08 4.94 21.24
C GLN A 265 4.06 3.94 21.76
N VAL A 266 3.47 3.11 20.88
CA VAL A 266 2.54 2.04 21.29
C VAL A 266 3.28 0.99 22.12
N ALA A 267 4.47 0.57 21.70
CA ALA A 267 5.27 -0.39 22.44
C ALA A 267 5.67 0.18 23.82
N ARG A 268 6.12 1.45 23.88
CA ARG A 268 6.44 2.10 25.15
C ARG A 268 5.22 2.24 26.07
N PHE A 269 4.06 2.58 25.52
CA PHE A 269 2.81 2.62 26.29
C PHE A 269 2.52 1.26 26.94
N ILE A 270 2.63 0.16 26.21
CA ILE A 270 2.39 -1.20 26.74
C ILE A 270 3.43 -1.54 27.82
N ARG A 271 4.70 -1.20 27.61
CA ARG A 271 5.77 -1.38 28.61
C ARG A 271 5.53 -0.58 29.88
N ASN A 272 5.00 0.64 29.78
CA ASN A 272 4.64 1.46 30.94
C ASN A 272 3.48 0.86 31.76
N LEU A 273 2.67 -0.03 31.18
CA LEU A 273 1.64 -0.78 31.91
C LEU A 273 2.18 -2.06 32.59
N GLY A 274 3.48 -2.35 32.44
CA GLY A 274 4.13 -3.55 32.98
C GLY A 274 3.98 -4.80 32.10
N TYR A 275 3.77 -4.63 30.79
CA TYR A 275 3.70 -5.72 29.82
C TYR A 275 4.84 -5.64 28.80
N GLU A 276 5.45 -6.77 28.44
CA GLU A 276 6.45 -6.81 27.38
C GLU A 276 5.85 -6.41 26.02
N ALA A 277 6.54 -5.51 25.31
CA ALA A 277 6.20 -5.12 23.95
C ALA A 277 7.44 -4.66 23.18
N ARG A 278 7.41 -4.92 21.87
CA ARG A 278 8.45 -4.61 20.89
C ARG A 278 7.81 -4.03 19.64
#